data_AF-A0A7J7FZ19-F1
#
_entry.id   AF-A0A7J7FZ19-F1
#
_cell.length_a   1.000
_cell.length_b   1.000
_cell.length_c   1.000
_cell.angle_alpha   90.00
_cell.angle_beta   90.00
_cell.angle_gamma   90.00
#
_symmetry.space_group_name_H-M   'P 1'
#
loop_
_entity.id
_entity.type
_entity.pdbx_description
1 polymer ?
#
loop_
_entity_poly.entity_id
_entity_poly.type
_entity_poly.pdbx_seq_one_letter_code
_entity_poly.pdbx_strand_id
1 'polypeptide(L)'
;MDTKVQTLPPITSLSPSVLSFLHHKLLSTDQLHRASTLVSELHTRCFDLDQSLTDLNHRLESTLLSYASYSDRIDALYANINSKLTHLRSSTRISDGLGRSEQILAEELPSLAKEVARVETVRMYAETALKLDTLVGDIEDAVSSTINRNLRKHSSTQNSEDVRLLAIKSLKLTEDVLASVTKTRSQWAHLVSAVDHRVDRALAILRPQAIADHRALLTSLGWPPPLSMSNSSDSDARKPAEVPNPLFTMQGDLKHQYCENFIALCCLQELQRRRKSRQLAGHNREVALHQPLWSIEELVNPLAIASQRHFSKWVDKPEFMFALVYKITREYVDSMDELLQPLVDEAMLSGYSCREEWISAMVSSLSTYLAKEIFPIYVGQLEEESVTSGRSQGRIAWLHLVDLMISFDKRVQSLVAQMGILPSFQEDGKKISSLSVFCDRPDWLDLWAEIEITDMFDKLKPEMENERNWSTKIEGGVVSGSEDYKSPAISSAFLRRLSSVVDRSRSVPTIYLRSRFIRLAGVPLVRKFLDCLFLRCQEAEGLTALTDDDALIKVQNPLMLVAILSPF
;
A
#
# COMPACT_ATOMS: atom_id res chain seq x y z
N MET A 1 48.34 -35.08 -15.02
CA MET A 1 48.10 -33.74 -14.44
C MET A 1 46.75 -33.31 -14.96
N ASP A 2 45.70 -33.76 -14.29
CA ASP A 2 44.33 -33.73 -14.83
C ASP A 2 43.69 -32.37 -14.61
N THR A 3 43.61 -31.58 -15.68
CA THR A 3 42.79 -30.37 -15.73
C THR A 3 41.32 -30.78 -15.82
N LYS A 4 40.67 -30.98 -14.67
CA LYS A 4 39.21 -31.09 -14.59
C LYS A 4 38.59 -29.78 -15.07
N VAL A 5 37.95 -29.81 -16.23
CA VAL A 5 37.05 -28.74 -16.70
C VAL A 5 35.90 -28.68 -15.70
N GLN A 6 35.85 -27.62 -14.88
CA GLN A 6 34.70 -27.35 -14.02
C GLN A 6 33.53 -26.97 -14.92
N THR A 7 32.59 -27.91 -15.09
CA THR A 7 31.28 -27.63 -15.67
C THR A 7 30.53 -26.63 -14.79
N LEU A 8 30.05 -25.55 -15.40
CA LEU A 8 29.21 -24.56 -14.72
C LEU A 8 27.96 -25.26 -14.14
N PRO A 9 27.53 -24.88 -12.92
CA PRO A 9 26.33 -25.45 -12.32
C PRO A 9 25.10 -25.17 -13.20
N PRO A 10 24.17 -26.12 -13.33
CA PRO A 10 22.94 -25.90 -14.08
C PRO A 10 22.15 -24.75 -13.48
N ILE A 11 21.53 -23.92 -14.33
CA ILE A 11 20.75 -22.71 -13.94
C ILE A 11 19.66 -23.06 -12.91
N THR A 12 19.16 -24.29 -12.94
CA THR A 12 18.18 -24.83 -11.99
C THR A 12 18.69 -24.99 -10.55
N SER A 13 20.00 -24.97 -10.33
CA SER A 13 20.61 -25.02 -8.99
C SER A 13 20.86 -23.63 -8.39
N LEU A 14 20.66 -22.56 -9.16
CA LEU A 14 20.84 -21.18 -8.71
C LEU A 14 19.55 -20.69 -8.05
N SER A 15 19.68 -20.02 -6.91
CA SER A 15 18.51 -19.45 -6.23
C SER A 15 17.88 -18.33 -7.09
N PRO A 16 16.57 -18.09 -6.94
CA PRO A 16 15.88 -16.99 -7.62
C PRO A 16 16.53 -15.62 -7.38
N SER A 17 17.13 -15.41 -6.20
CA SER A 17 17.84 -14.18 -5.83
C SER A 17 19.19 -14.02 -6.54
N VAL A 18 19.91 -15.11 -6.79
CA VAL A 18 21.15 -15.08 -7.56
C VAL A 18 20.84 -14.84 -9.04
N LEU A 19 19.78 -15.46 -9.56
CA LEU A 19 19.34 -15.24 -10.94
C LEU A 19 18.87 -13.80 -11.16
N SER A 20 18.10 -13.22 -10.23
CA SER A 20 17.69 -11.81 -10.34
C SER A 20 18.88 -10.85 -10.25
N PHE A 21 19.85 -11.12 -9.38
CA PHE A 21 21.08 -10.32 -9.26
C PHE A 21 21.93 -10.38 -10.53
N LEU A 22 22.16 -11.58 -11.09
CA LEU A 22 22.92 -11.77 -12.33
C LEU A 22 22.20 -11.13 -13.52
N HIS A 23 20.89 -11.32 -13.63
CA HIS A 23 20.08 -10.69 -14.68
C HIS A 23 20.18 -9.17 -14.58
N HIS A 24 20.04 -8.58 -13.39
CA HIS A 24 20.12 -7.12 -13.22
C HIS A 24 21.50 -6.55 -13.62
N LYS A 25 22.58 -7.32 -13.47
CA LYS A 25 23.96 -6.82 -13.66
C LYS A 25 24.59 -7.19 -15.00
N LEU A 26 24.12 -8.23 -15.70
CA LEU A 26 24.75 -8.79 -16.91
C LEU A 26 23.76 -8.95 -18.09
N LEU A 27 22.80 -8.02 -18.20
CA LEU A 27 21.67 -8.07 -19.14
C LEU A 27 22.03 -8.00 -20.65
N SER A 28 23.23 -7.54 -21.03
CA SER A 28 23.64 -7.44 -22.45
C SER A 28 25.07 -7.91 -22.71
N THR A 29 25.34 -8.35 -23.94
CA THR A 29 26.65 -8.88 -24.40
C THR A 29 27.81 -7.90 -24.21
N ASP A 30 27.55 -6.60 -24.30
CA ASP A 30 28.54 -5.53 -24.09
C ASP A 30 28.93 -5.37 -22.60
N GLN A 31 28.06 -5.82 -21.68
CA GLN A 31 28.30 -5.84 -20.23
C GLN A 31 29.05 -7.09 -19.77
N LEU A 32 29.29 -8.08 -20.64
CA LEU A 32 30.09 -9.26 -20.32
C LEU A 32 31.56 -8.88 -20.03
N HIS A 33 32.05 -7.80 -20.65
CA HIS A 33 33.37 -7.23 -20.34
C HIS A 33 33.46 -6.65 -18.91
N ARG A 34 32.33 -6.30 -18.29
CA ARG A 34 32.25 -5.86 -16.88
C ARG A 34 32.10 -7.02 -15.89
N ALA A 35 31.94 -8.25 -16.37
CA ALA A 35 31.86 -9.43 -15.49
C ALA A 35 33.14 -9.62 -14.67
N SER A 36 34.32 -9.36 -15.25
CA SER A 36 35.60 -9.40 -14.52
C SER A 36 35.66 -8.34 -13.43
N THR A 37 35.17 -7.12 -13.70
CA THR A 37 35.08 -6.05 -12.71
C THR A 37 34.10 -6.38 -11.59
N LEU A 38 32.96 -6.98 -11.91
CA LEU A 38 31.95 -7.42 -10.94
C LEU A 38 32.47 -8.54 -10.05
N VAL A 39 33.21 -9.50 -10.62
CA VAL A 39 33.88 -10.58 -9.86
C VAL A 39 34.89 -10.00 -8.90
N SER A 40 35.69 -9.02 -9.34
CA SER A 40 36.63 -8.29 -8.47
C SER A 40 35.91 -7.52 -7.36
N GLU A 41 34.80 -6.83 -7.66
CA GLU A 41 34.01 -6.10 -6.65
C GLU A 41 33.40 -7.05 -5.62
N LEU A 42 32.85 -8.18 -6.05
CA LEU A 42 32.32 -9.21 -5.16
C LEU A 42 33.42 -9.85 -4.33
N HIS A 43 34.60 -10.11 -4.90
CA HIS A 43 35.75 -10.59 -4.14
C HIS A 43 36.20 -9.59 -3.08
N THR A 44 36.27 -8.30 -3.41
CA THR A 44 36.58 -7.27 -2.41
C THR A 44 35.52 -7.18 -1.32
N ARG A 45 34.22 -7.26 -1.67
CA ARG A 45 33.15 -7.26 -0.65
C ARG A 45 33.19 -8.50 0.23
N CYS A 46 33.46 -9.67 -0.33
CA CYS A 46 33.64 -10.90 0.44
C CYS A 46 34.87 -10.78 1.35
N PHE A 47 35.98 -10.26 0.85
CA PHE A 47 37.20 -10.03 1.62
C PHE A 47 36.96 -9.04 2.78
N ASP A 48 36.28 -7.93 2.53
CA ASP A 48 35.92 -6.94 3.56
C ASP A 48 34.98 -7.52 4.62
N LEU A 49 34.05 -8.38 4.20
CA LEU A 49 33.13 -9.06 5.10
C LEU A 49 33.86 -10.10 5.96
N ASP A 50 34.76 -10.88 5.37
CA ASP A 50 35.61 -11.83 6.07
C ASP A 50 36.52 -11.09 7.06
N GLN A 51 37.11 -9.96 6.64
CA GLN A 51 37.93 -9.12 7.51
C GLN A 51 37.09 -8.57 8.69
N SER A 52 35.86 -8.11 8.42
CA SER A 52 34.93 -7.65 9.46
C SER A 52 34.52 -8.77 10.42
N LEU A 53 34.31 -9.99 9.91
CA LEU A 53 34.03 -11.17 10.73
C LEU A 53 35.24 -11.55 11.59
N THR A 54 36.45 -11.50 11.04
CA THR A 54 37.67 -11.75 11.83
C THR A 54 37.91 -10.69 12.90
N ASP A 55 37.66 -9.41 12.61
CA ASP A 55 37.72 -8.33 13.61
C ASP A 55 36.67 -8.52 14.69
N LEU A 56 35.43 -8.83 14.31
CA LEU A 56 34.36 -9.11 15.26
C LEU A 56 34.71 -10.31 16.14
N ASN A 57 35.28 -11.37 15.57
CA ASN A 57 35.70 -12.55 16.30
C ASN A 57 36.86 -12.24 17.26
N HIS A 58 37.86 -11.47 16.84
CA HIS A 58 38.94 -11.01 17.72
C HIS A 58 38.44 -10.09 18.84
N ARG A 59 37.48 -9.19 18.54
CA ARG A 59 36.83 -8.37 19.56
C ARG A 59 36.08 -9.24 20.55
N LEU A 60 35.33 -10.24 20.07
CA LEU A 60 34.58 -11.17 20.90
C LEU A 60 35.51 -12.02 21.78
N GLU A 61 36.61 -12.52 21.22
CA GLU A 61 37.68 -13.22 21.93
C GLU A 61 38.33 -12.32 22.99
N SER A 62 38.64 -11.06 22.67
CA SER A 62 39.19 -10.10 23.64
C SER A 62 38.19 -9.79 24.77
N THR A 63 36.90 -9.70 24.46
CA THR A 63 35.85 -9.53 25.47
C THR A 63 35.68 -10.78 26.33
N LEU A 64 35.81 -11.98 25.74
CA LEU A 64 35.78 -13.23 26.49
C LEU A 64 37.02 -13.39 27.38
N LEU A 65 38.21 -13.04 26.90
CA LEU A 65 39.44 -13.07 27.69
C LEU A 65 39.41 -12.02 28.81
N SER A 66 38.88 -10.82 28.56
CA SER A 66 38.70 -9.82 29.62
C SER A 66 37.64 -10.27 30.63
N TYR A 67 36.55 -10.88 30.18
CA TYR A 67 35.53 -11.47 31.06
C TYR A 67 36.07 -12.65 31.87
N ALA A 68 36.86 -13.53 31.26
CA ALA A 68 37.55 -14.62 31.93
C ALA A 68 38.55 -14.09 32.95
N SER A 69 39.37 -13.08 32.59
CA SER A 69 40.29 -12.44 33.54
C SER A 69 39.56 -11.74 34.68
N TYR A 70 38.37 -11.18 34.41
CA TYR A 70 37.52 -10.57 35.41
C TYR A 70 36.90 -11.64 36.31
N SER A 71 36.49 -12.78 35.75
CA SER A 71 36.03 -13.96 36.48
C SER A 71 37.14 -14.53 37.35
N ASP A 72 38.35 -14.76 36.81
CA ASP A 72 39.51 -15.24 37.54
C ASP A 72 39.90 -14.27 38.65
N ARG A 73 39.77 -12.96 38.42
CA ARG A 73 39.99 -11.94 39.44
C ARG A 73 38.91 -12.00 40.52
N ILE A 74 37.65 -12.23 40.14
CA ILE A 74 36.56 -12.46 41.08
C ILE A 74 36.79 -13.77 41.86
N ASP A 75 37.24 -14.84 41.21
CA ASP A 75 37.52 -16.13 41.82
C ASP A 75 38.73 -16.04 42.75
N ALA A 76 39.76 -15.29 42.39
CA ALA A 76 40.87 -14.96 43.27
C ALA A 76 40.44 -14.08 44.45
N LEU A 77 39.52 -13.14 44.23
CA LEU A 77 38.91 -12.34 45.31
C LEU A 77 38.04 -13.23 46.21
N TYR A 78 37.27 -14.16 45.66
CA TYR A 78 36.50 -15.15 46.42
C TYR A 78 37.41 -16.09 47.18
N ALA A 79 38.49 -16.58 46.58
CA ALA A 79 39.49 -17.41 47.24
C ALA A 79 40.19 -16.64 48.37
N ASN A 80 40.48 -15.35 48.18
CA ASN A 80 41.06 -14.49 49.20
C ASN A 80 40.05 -14.12 50.30
N ILE A 81 38.79 -13.89 49.95
CA ILE A 81 37.71 -13.71 50.92
C ILE A 81 37.55 -15.00 51.71
N ASN A 82 37.51 -16.15 51.06
CA ASN A 82 37.35 -17.45 51.71
C ASN A 82 38.59 -17.81 52.54
N SER A 83 39.80 -17.44 52.13
CA SER A 83 41.01 -17.58 52.94
C SER A 83 40.99 -16.63 54.14
N LYS A 84 40.52 -15.39 53.98
CA LYS A 84 40.32 -14.43 55.07
C LYS A 84 39.19 -14.84 56.01
N LEU A 85 38.14 -15.47 55.50
CA LEU A 85 36.97 -15.93 56.22
C LEU A 85 37.26 -17.25 56.94
N THR A 86 38.10 -18.11 56.37
CA THR A 86 38.70 -19.25 57.10
C THR A 86 39.73 -18.79 58.13
N HIS A 87 40.53 -17.74 57.86
CA HIS A 87 41.37 -17.08 58.86
C HIS A 87 40.54 -16.44 59.98
N LEU A 88 39.45 -15.75 59.65
CA LEU A 88 38.49 -15.21 60.62
C LEU A 88 37.84 -16.36 61.39
N ARG A 89 37.39 -17.44 60.75
CA ARG A 89 36.83 -18.63 61.40
C ARG A 89 37.84 -19.31 62.33
N SER A 90 39.13 -19.28 61.98
CA SER A 90 40.22 -19.76 62.85
C SER A 90 40.54 -18.78 64.00
N SER A 91 40.38 -17.46 63.76
CA SER A 91 40.55 -16.39 64.75
C SER A 91 39.32 -16.18 65.63
N THR A 92 38.16 -16.68 65.21
CA THR A 92 36.85 -16.62 65.89
C THR A 92 36.52 -17.98 66.53
N ARG A 93 37.55 -18.79 66.84
CA ARG A 93 37.41 -19.87 67.84
C ARG A 93 37.35 -19.35 69.28
N ILE A 94 37.33 -18.03 69.47
CA ILE A 94 36.99 -17.39 70.73
C ILE A 94 35.97 -16.28 70.43
N SER A 95 34.70 -16.65 70.33
CA SER A 95 33.54 -15.89 70.82
C SER A 95 32.27 -16.45 70.18
N ASP A 96 31.42 -17.01 71.02
CA ASP A 96 30.22 -17.82 70.74
C ASP A 96 29.03 -17.01 70.14
N GLY A 97 29.28 -16.03 69.27
CA GLY A 97 28.26 -15.06 68.81
C GLY A 97 28.11 -14.84 67.29
N LEU A 98 29.01 -15.34 66.43
CA LEU A 98 29.09 -14.88 65.02
C LEU A 98 28.22 -15.65 64.01
N GLY A 99 27.79 -16.88 64.30
CA GLY A 99 26.98 -17.68 63.36
C GLY A 99 25.65 -17.05 62.96
N ARG A 100 25.07 -16.24 63.85
CA ARG A 100 23.85 -15.46 63.57
C ARG A 100 24.12 -14.30 62.60
N SER A 101 25.31 -13.69 62.64
CA SER A 101 25.65 -12.54 61.79
C SER A 101 25.94 -12.94 60.34
N GLU A 102 26.55 -14.11 60.10
CA GLU A 102 26.76 -14.63 58.74
C GLU A 102 25.44 -15.06 58.08
N GLN A 103 24.53 -15.67 58.84
CA GLN A 103 23.20 -16.05 58.34
C GLN A 103 22.35 -14.83 57.97
N ILE A 104 22.42 -13.76 58.77
CA ILE A 104 21.77 -12.49 58.47
C ILE A 104 22.30 -11.87 57.16
N LEU A 105 23.62 -11.88 56.94
CA LEU A 105 24.24 -11.24 55.77
C LEU A 105 24.12 -12.07 54.49
N ALA A 106 24.17 -13.39 54.57
CA ALA A 106 24.18 -14.28 53.40
C ALA A 106 22.79 -14.73 52.94
N GLU A 107 21.82 -14.88 53.85
CA GLU A 107 20.48 -15.40 53.52
C GLU A 107 19.37 -14.39 53.81
N GLU A 108 19.38 -13.74 54.98
CA GLU A 108 18.32 -12.80 55.35
C GLU A 108 18.40 -11.49 54.57
N LEU A 109 19.59 -10.95 54.29
CA LEU A 109 19.74 -9.71 53.53
C LEU A 109 19.30 -9.86 52.06
N PRO A 110 19.71 -10.90 51.31
CA PRO A 110 19.25 -11.10 49.94
C PRO A 110 17.77 -11.47 49.85
N SER A 111 17.23 -12.21 50.82
CA SER A 111 15.79 -12.49 50.89
C SER A 111 14.99 -11.24 51.22
N LEU A 112 15.46 -10.40 52.14
CA LEU A 112 14.88 -9.09 52.42
C LEU A 112 14.97 -8.16 51.20
N ALA A 113 16.09 -8.15 50.47
CA ALA A 113 16.22 -7.37 49.23
C ALA A 113 15.25 -7.85 48.15
N LYS A 114 15.04 -9.17 48.01
CA LYS A 114 14.02 -9.74 47.11
C LYS A 114 12.60 -9.35 47.55
N GLU A 115 12.30 -9.38 48.85
CA GLU A 115 11.00 -8.96 49.37
C GLU A 115 10.78 -7.46 49.21
N VAL A 116 11.78 -6.61 49.46
CA VAL A 116 11.71 -5.17 49.21
C VAL A 116 11.51 -4.89 47.72
N ALA A 117 12.21 -5.60 46.83
CA ALA A 117 12.00 -5.49 45.40
C ALA A 117 10.58 -5.92 45.00
N ARG A 118 10.05 -7.00 45.61
CA ARG A 118 8.67 -7.45 45.38
C ARG A 118 7.66 -6.40 45.86
N VAL A 119 7.83 -5.86 47.07
CA VAL A 119 6.99 -4.79 47.61
C VAL A 119 7.04 -3.56 46.71
N GLU A 120 8.22 -3.18 46.22
CA GLU A 120 8.36 -2.05 45.30
C GLU A 120 7.65 -2.32 43.96
N THR A 121 7.70 -3.55 43.43
CA THR A 121 6.92 -3.90 42.23
C THR A 121 5.41 -3.83 42.45
N VAL A 122 4.93 -4.24 43.63
CA VAL A 122 3.51 -4.15 44.00
C VAL A 122 3.09 -2.69 44.19
N ARG A 123 3.94 -1.86 44.83
CA ARG A 123 3.73 -0.42 44.99
C ARG A 123 3.59 0.27 43.64
N MET A 124 4.55 0.05 42.74
CA MET A 124 4.50 0.62 41.38
C MET A 124 3.27 0.15 40.60
N TYR A 125 2.85 -1.11 40.75
CA TYR A 125 1.64 -1.63 40.13
C TYR A 125 0.40 -0.91 40.67
N ALA A 126 0.26 -0.78 41.99
CA ALA A 126 -0.86 -0.11 42.63
C ALA A 126 -0.94 1.38 42.25
N GLU A 127 0.19 2.09 42.24
CA GLU A 127 0.28 3.49 41.82
C GLU A 127 -0.13 3.68 40.36
N THR A 128 0.35 2.80 39.48
CA THR A 128 0.00 2.85 38.05
C THR A 128 -1.47 2.51 37.83
N ALA A 129 -1.99 1.49 38.52
CA ALA A 129 -3.39 1.09 38.44
C ALA A 129 -4.32 2.20 38.95
N LEU A 130 -3.98 2.86 40.05
CA LEU A 130 -4.76 3.98 40.59
C LEU A 130 -4.74 5.20 39.67
N LYS A 131 -3.59 5.49 39.05
CA LYS A 131 -3.48 6.54 38.03
C LYS A 131 -4.36 6.24 36.82
N LEU A 132 -4.34 5.00 36.32
CA LEU A 132 -5.18 4.58 35.20
C LEU A 132 -6.66 4.59 35.57
N ASP A 133 -7.03 4.17 36.78
CA ASP A 133 -8.41 4.20 37.25
C ASP A 133 -8.97 5.63 37.32
N THR A 134 -8.16 6.58 37.81
CA THR A 134 -8.53 8.01 37.83
C THR A 134 -8.76 8.54 36.41
N LEU A 135 -7.83 8.29 35.49
CA LEU A 135 -7.94 8.76 34.11
C LEU A 135 -9.13 8.15 33.37
N VAL A 136 -9.42 6.86 33.59
CA VAL A 136 -10.58 6.20 33.01
C VAL A 136 -11.88 6.70 33.65
N GLY A 137 -11.87 6.98 34.96
CA GLY A 137 -12.97 7.66 35.65
C GLY A 137 -13.29 9.00 35.01
N ASP A 138 -12.29 9.84 34.76
CA ASP A 138 -12.46 11.13 34.08
C ASP A 138 -13.08 10.97 32.67
N ILE A 139 -12.69 9.92 31.94
CA ILE A 139 -13.27 9.60 30.62
C ILE A 139 -14.74 9.20 30.76
N GLU A 140 -15.06 8.28 31.68
CA GLU A 140 -16.42 7.77 31.90
C GLU A 140 -17.37 8.87 32.39
N ASP A 141 -16.89 9.77 33.23
CA ASP A 141 -17.63 10.93 33.71
C ASP A 141 -17.89 11.94 32.59
N ALA A 142 -16.86 12.24 31.77
CA ALA A 142 -17.02 13.11 30.61
C ALA A 142 -18.04 12.53 29.62
N VAL A 143 -17.95 11.24 29.29
CA VAL A 143 -18.91 10.55 28.40
C VAL A 143 -20.33 10.57 28.99
N SER A 144 -20.48 10.25 30.28
CA SER A 144 -21.78 10.23 30.95
C SER A 144 -22.42 11.61 31.00
N SER A 145 -21.61 12.66 31.17
CA SER A 145 -22.09 14.04 31.13
C SER A 145 -22.56 14.46 29.73
N THR A 146 -21.95 13.96 28.66
CA THR A 146 -22.41 14.16 27.27
C THR A 146 -23.77 13.48 27.04
N ILE A 147 -23.94 12.21 27.47
CA ILE A 147 -25.19 11.45 27.30
C ILE A 147 -26.36 12.11 28.03
N ASN A 148 -26.16 12.46 29.31
CA ASN A 148 -27.20 13.05 30.14
C ASN A 148 -27.64 14.44 29.66
N ARG A 149 -26.78 15.17 28.94
CA ARG A 149 -27.10 16.47 28.33
C ARG A 149 -27.84 16.33 27.01
N ASN A 150 -27.52 15.35 26.16
CA ASN A 150 -28.29 15.07 24.94
C ASN A 150 -29.78 14.72 25.23
N LEU A 151 -30.06 14.20 26.43
CA LEU A 151 -31.43 13.94 26.91
C LEU A 151 -32.14 15.18 27.46
N ARG A 152 -31.42 16.20 27.94
CA ARG A 152 -31.96 17.48 28.43
C ARG A 152 -31.75 18.56 27.36
N LYS A 153 -32.77 18.77 26.53
CA LYS A 153 -32.85 19.68 25.35
C LYS A 153 -32.41 21.16 25.51
N HIS A 154 -31.83 21.59 26.63
CA HIS A 154 -31.46 22.99 26.86
C HIS A 154 -30.12 23.13 27.61
N SER A 155 -29.01 23.30 26.90
CA SER A 155 -27.79 23.93 27.42
C SER A 155 -26.88 24.44 26.29
N SER A 156 -26.12 25.50 26.56
CA SER A 156 -25.21 26.18 25.62
C SER A 156 -24.17 25.26 24.98
N THR A 157 -23.93 25.44 23.67
CA THR A 157 -22.99 24.66 22.84
C THR A 157 -21.56 24.63 23.42
N GLN A 158 -21.09 25.75 23.99
CA GLN A 158 -19.75 25.91 24.56
C GLN A 158 -19.41 24.87 25.65
N ASN A 159 -20.36 24.56 26.55
CA ASN A 159 -20.12 23.61 27.64
C ASN A 159 -20.03 22.14 27.17
N SER A 160 -20.46 21.83 25.94
CA SER A 160 -20.41 20.48 25.37
C SER A 160 -19.09 20.19 24.67
N GLU A 161 -18.48 21.23 24.09
CA GLU A 161 -17.19 21.18 23.42
C GLU A 161 -16.07 20.98 24.44
N ASP A 162 -16.09 21.73 25.54
CA ASP A 162 -15.13 21.61 26.64
C ASP A 162 -15.08 20.20 27.24
N VAL A 163 -16.26 19.58 27.44
CA VAL A 163 -16.36 18.21 27.97
C VAL A 163 -15.76 17.17 27.02
N ARG A 164 -15.96 17.34 25.71
CA ARG A 164 -15.41 16.43 24.69
C ARG A 164 -13.89 16.55 24.59
N LEU A 165 -13.38 17.78 24.64
CA LEU A 165 -11.94 18.04 24.65
C LEU A 165 -11.29 17.43 25.90
N LEU A 166 -11.93 17.54 27.07
CA LEU A 166 -11.49 16.87 28.28
C LEU A 166 -11.45 15.35 28.12
N ALA A 167 -12.49 14.72 27.55
CA ALA A 167 -12.50 13.28 27.28
C ALA A 167 -11.35 12.85 26.36
N ILE A 168 -11.12 13.59 25.26
CA ILE A 168 -10.03 13.31 24.30
C ILE A 168 -8.66 13.46 24.98
N LYS A 169 -8.48 14.49 25.82
CA LYS A 169 -7.25 14.70 26.56
C LYS A 169 -6.98 13.56 27.55
N SER A 170 -7.97 13.13 28.32
CA SER A 170 -7.84 12.00 29.24
C SER A 170 -7.58 10.69 28.50
N LEU A 171 -8.21 10.48 27.34
CA LEU A 171 -7.94 9.33 26.46
C LEU A 171 -6.47 9.30 25.98
N LYS A 172 -5.93 10.45 25.53
CA LYS A 172 -4.53 10.56 25.11
C LYS A 172 -3.57 10.23 26.27
N LEU A 173 -3.79 10.82 27.44
CA LEU A 173 -2.98 10.55 28.63
C LEU A 173 -3.05 9.08 29.07
N THR A 174 -4.22 8.47 28.98
CA THR A 174 -4.41 7.04 29.29
C THR A 174 -3.59 6.18 28.34
N GLU A 175 -3.66 6.46 27.03
CA GLU A 175 -2.90 5.72 26.02
C GLU A 175 -1.38 5.89 26.18
N ASP A 176 -0.90 7.09 26.54
CA ASP A 176 0.52 7.34 26.81
C ASP A 176 1.03 6.49 27.99
N VAL A 177 0.24 6.41 29.07
CA VAL A 177 0.55 5.54 30.21
C VAL A 177 0.53 4.07 29.80
N LEU A 178 -0.49 3.61 29.08
CA LEU A 178 -0.58 2.21 28.62
C LEU A 178 0.56 1.83 27.68
N ALA A 179 0.98 2.71 26.78
CA ALA A 179 2.12 2.51 25.90
C ALA A 179 3.42 2.36 26.70
N SER A 180 3.62 3.19 27.74
CA SER A 180 4.79 3.06 28.63
C SER A 180 4.79 1.75 29.42
N VAL A 181 3.63 1.33 29.95
CA VAL A 181 3.46 0.07 30.70
C VAL A 181 3.72 -1.13 29.82
N THR A 182 3.17 -1.14 28.60
CA THR A 182 3.33 -2.24 27.65
C THR A 182 4.81 -2.45 27.28
N LYS A 183 5.58 -1.36 27.15
CA LYS A 183 7.02 -1.42 26.84
C LYS A 183 7.89 -1.83 28.03
N THR A 184 7.58 -1.33 29.23
CA THR A 184 8.45 -1.49 30.42
C THR A 184 8.10 -2.72 31.26
N ARG A 185 6.84 -3.19 31.22
CA ARG A 185 6.28 -4.20 32.12
C ARG A 185 5.30 -5.12 31.39
N SER A 186 5.79 -5.96 30.48
CA SER A 186 4.98 -6.92 29.71
C SER A 186 4.11 -7.86 30.57
N GLN A 187 4.56 -8.18 31.79
CA GLN A 187 3.83 -8.98 32.78
C GLN A 187 2.52 -8.34 33.28
N TRP A 188 2.28 -7.05 33.04
CA TRP A 188 1.05 -6.34 33.46
C TRP A 188 -0.06 -6.37 32.39
N ALA A 189 -0.05 -7.36 31.49
CA ALA A 189 -0.99 -7.48 30.38
C ALA A 189 -2.47 -7.46 30.81
N HIS A 190 -2.81 -8.05 31.96
CA HIS A 190 -4.19 -8.03 32.48
C HIS A 190 -4.67 -6.62 32.86
N LEU A 191 -3.80 -5.79 33.45
CA LEU A 191 -4.11 -4.40 33.75
C LEU A 191 -4.36 -3.62 32.45
N VAL A 192 -3.46 -3.78 31.48
CA VAL A 192 -3.60 -3.15 30.15
C VAL A 192 -4.93 -3.56 29.50
N SER A 193 -5.26 -4.86 29.50
CA SER A 193 -6.50 -5.38 28.94
C SER A 193 -7.75 -4.86 29.65
N ALA A 194 -7.73 -4.71 30.98
CA ALA A 194 -8.86 -4.21 31.74
C ALA A 194 -9.16 -2.74 31.45
N VAL A 195 -8.11 -1.92 31.36
CA VAL A 195 -8.22 -0.51 30.98
C VAL A 195 -8.69 -0.39 29.52
N ASP A 196 -8.10 -1.18 28.62
CA ASP A 196 -8.49 -1.22 27.21
C ASP A 196 -10.00 -1.48 27.05
N HIS A 197 -10.57 -2.43 27.81
CA HIS A 197 -12.01 -2.72 27.75
C HIS A 197 -12.89 -1.54 28.16
N ARG A 198 -12.51 -0.79 29.20
CA ARG A 198 -13.25 0.41 29.63
C ARG A 198 -13.13 1.54 28.60
N VAL A 199 -11.93 1.74 28.04
CA VAL A 199 -11.71 2.70 26.96
C VAL A 199 -12.52 2.33 25.70
N ASP A 200 -12.62 1.05 25.34
CA ASP A 200 -13.46 0.60 24.22
C ASP A 200 -14.93 0.97 24.42
N ARG A 201 -15.45 0.78 25.64
CA ARG A 201 -16.82 1.16 25.99
C ARG A 201 -17.04 2.67 25.85
N ALA A 202 -16.08 3.49 26.26
CA ALA A 202 -16.14 4.94 26.09
C ALA A 202 -16.09 5.35 24.60
N LEU A 203 -15.17 4.77 23.81
CA LEU A 203 -15.03 5.04 22.38
C LEU A 203 -16.25 4.59 21.56
N ALA A 204 -16.91 3.51 21.96
CA ALA A 204 -18.16 3.04 21.34
C ALA A 204 -19.29 4.06 21.43
N ILE A 205 -19.21 5.02 22.37
CA ILE A 205 -20.18 6.10 22.55
C ILE A 205 -19.66 7.39 21.90
N LEU A 206 -18.41 7.76 22.18
CA LEU A 206 -17.82 9.02 21.70
C LEU A 206 -17.72 9.08 20.18
N ARG A 207 -17.33 7.99 19.52
CA ARG A 207 -17.10 7.99 18.07
C ARG A 207 -18.41 8.22 17.29
N PRO A 208 -19.49 7.45 17.49
CA PRO A 208 -20.75 7.72 16.80
C PRO A 208 -21.30 9.11 17.06
N GLN A 209 -21.17 9.62 18.30
CA GLN A 209 -21.62 10.96 18.65
C GLN A 209 -20.83 12.04 17.92
N ALA A 210 -19.49 11.94 17.92
CA ALA A 210 -18.63 12.91 17.23
C ALA A 210 -18.92 12.96 15.72
N ILE A 211 -19.16 11.80 15.09
CA ILE A 211 -19.57 11.71 13.68
C ILE A 211 -20.94 12.34 13.45
N ALA A 212 -21.91 12.08 14.32
CA ALA A 212 -23.24 12.68 14.21
C ALA A 212 -23.21 14.21 14.32
N ASP A 213 -22.41 14.74 15.25
CA ASP A 213 -22.24 16.19 15.43
C ASP A 213 -21.53 16.81 14.21
N HIS A 214 -20.52 16.14 13.67
CA HIS A 214 -19.84 16.56 12.45
C HIS A 214 -20.82 16.67 11.27
N ARG A 215 -21.65 15.63 11.06
CA ARG A 215 -22.69 15.64 10.02
C ARG A 215 -23.71 16.76 10.22
N ALA A 216 -24.09 17.04 11.45
CA ALA A 216 -25.01 18.13 11.77
C ALA A 216 -24.40 19.49 11.41
N LEU A 217 -23.12 19.71 11.73
CA LEU A 217 -22.38 20.92 11.35
C LEU A 217 -22.25 21.03 9.82
N LEU A 218 -21.89 19.95 9.13
CA LEU A 218 -21.86 19.92 7.66
C LEU A 218 -23.22 20.29 7.05
N THR A 219 -24.31 19.76 7.61
CA THR A 219 -25.67 20.10 7.15
C THR A 219 -25.97 21.59 7.37
N SER A 220 -25.56 22.15 8.51
CA SER A 220 -25.73 23.59 8.80
C SER A 220 -24.94 24.50 7.86
N LEU A 221 -23.84 24.00 7.31
CA LEU A 221 -23.01 24.66 6.30
C LEU A 221 -23.59 24.57 4.89
N GLY A 222 -24.68 23.82 4.70
CA GLY A 222 -25.23 23.55 3.37
C GLY A 222 -24.45 22.49 2.58
N TRP A 223 -23.67 21.64 3.27
CA TRP A 223 -23.01 20.49 2.65
C TRP A 223 -23.97 19.29 2.57
N PRO A 224 -24.00 18.54 1.46
CA PRO A 224 -23.27 18.75 0.21
C PRO A 224 -23.91 19.86 -0.64
N PRO A 225 -23.10 20.64 -1.39
CA PRO A 225 -23.62 21.58 -2.38
C PRO A 225 -24.49 20.90 -3.44
N PRO A 226 -25.50 21.59 -3.99
CA PRO A 226 -26.28 21.05 -5.09
C PRO A 226 -25.37 20.75 -6.29
N LEU A 227 -25.46 19.51 -6.79
CA LEU A 227 -24.76 19.07 -8.00
C LEU A 227 -25.48 19.63 -9.24
N SER A 228 -25.48 20.95 -9.38
CA SER A 228 -26.08 21.65 -10.52
C SER A 228 -25.29 21.33 -11.78
N MET A 229 -25.79 20.39 -12.58
CA MET A 229 -25.47 20.40 -13.99
C MET A 229 -26.24 21.57 -14.60
N SER A 230 -25.51 22.54 -15.16
CA SER A 230 -26.08 23.66 -15.89
C SER A 230 -27.12 23.14 -16.88
N ASN A 231 -28.41 23.29 -16.57
CA ASN A 231 -29.45 23.18 -17.58
C ASN A 231 -29.23 24.37 -18.51
N SER A 232 -28.66 24.13 -19.68
CA SER A 232 -28.56 25.11 -20.75
C SER A 232 -29.96 25.38 -21.31
N SER A 233 -30.72 26.23 -20.63
CA SER A 233 -31.96 26.80 -21.18
C SER A 233 -32.22 28.23 -20.77
N ASP A 234 -31.24 28.94 -20.21
CA ASP A 234 -31.27 30.40 -20.14
C ASP A 234 -30.09 30.96 -20.94
N SER A 235 -30.41 31.37 -22.16
CA SER A 235 -29.56 32.22 -22.97
C SER A 235 -29.51 33.60 -22.32
N ASP A 236 -28.58 33.79 -21.39
CA ASP A 236 -28.00 35.10 -21.18
C ASP A 236 -26.55 34.94 -20.73
N ALA A 237 -25.65 35.52 -21.53
CA ALA A 237 -24.22 35.48 -21.34
C ALA A 237 -23.80 36.24 -20.08
N ARG A 238 -23.88 35.60 -18.92
CA ARG A 238 -23.07 35.89 -17.73
C ARG A 238 -22.53 34.56 -17.21
N LYS A 239 -21.24 34.55 -16.86
CA LYS A 239 -20.52 33.40 -16.31
C LYS A 239 -21.44 32.59 -15.38
N PRO A 240 -21.49 31.25 -15.47
CA PRO A 240 -22.24 30.47 -14.49
C PRO A 240 -21.73 30.88 -13.11
N ALA A 241 -22.62 31.36 -12.24
CA ALA A 241 -22.25 31.71 -10.89
C ALA A 241 -21.71 30.44 -10.23
N GLU A 242 -20.38 30.34 -10.10
CA GLU A 242 -19.72 29.25 -9.38
C GLU A 242 -20.36 29.21 -8.00
N VAL A 243 -21.04 28.11 -7.69
CA VAL A 243 -21.60 27.91 -6.34
C VAL A 243 -20.39 27.93 -5.41
N PRO A 244 -20.27 28.95 -4.54
CA PRO A 244 -19.07 29.11 -3.75
C PRO A 244 -18.94 27.92 -2.81
N ASN A 245 -17.73 27.42 -2.68
CA ASN A 245 -17.45 26.28 -1.83
C ASN A 245 -17.84 26.59 -0.37
N PRO A 246 -18.81 25.87 0.22
CA PRO A 246 -19.35 26.19 1.53
C PRO A 246 -18.28 26.15 2.64
N LEU A 247 -17.23 25.34 2.46
CA LEU A 247 -16.12 25.24 3.40
C LEU A 247 -15.26 26.53 3.42
N PHE A 248 -15.14 27.25 2.31
CA PHE A 248 -14.43 28.53 2.27
C PHE A 248 -15.32 29.71 2.70
N THR A 249 -16.63 29.58 2.57
CA THR A 249 -17.57 30.64 2.97
C THR A 249 -17.85 30.68 4.48
N MET A 250 -17.28 29.74 5.25
CA MET A 250 -17.47 29.68 6.71
C MET A 250 -16.91 30.92 7.40
N GLN A 251 -17.72 31.57 8.25
CA GLN A 251 -17.33 32.76 9.02
C GLN A 251 -17.75 32.66 10.49
N GLY A 252 -17.02 33.39 11.35
CA GLY A 252 -17.34 33.55 12.77
C GLY A 252 -17.34 32.24 13.56
N ASP A 253 -18.25 32.14 14.52
CA ASP A 253 -18.35 31.02 15.47
C ASP A 253 -18.56 29.67 14.77
N LEU A 254 -19.28 29.63 13.65
CA LEU A 254 -19.55 28.40 12.92
C LEU A 254 -18.27 27.78 12.33
N LYS A 255 -17.34 28.62 11.85
CA LYS A 255 -16.03 28.15 11.38
C LYS A 255 -15.23 27.55 12.54
N HIS A 256 -15.24 28.20 13.70
CA HIS A 256 -14.52 27.72 14.88
C HIS A 256 -15.09 26.37 15.34
N GLN A 257 -16.41 26.25 15.47
CA GLN A 257 -17.09 25.00 15.84
C GLN A 257 -16.79 23.86 14.87
N TYR A 258 -16.78 24.15 13.56
CA TYR A 258 -16.42 23.16 12.54
C TYR A 258 -14.96 22.69 12.69
N CYS A 259 -14.01 23.61 12.80
CA CYS A 259 -12.59 23.28 12.94
C CYS A 259 -12.31 22.46 14.20
N GLU A 260 -12.87 22.87 15.35
CA GLU A 260 -12.75 22.14 16.63
C GLU A 260 -13.32 20.73 16.52
N ASN A 261 -14.50 20.59 15.91
CA ASN A 261 -15.11 19.28 15.71
C ASN A 261 -14.30 18.39 14.76
N PHE A 262 -13.74 18.96 13.69
CA PHE A 262 -12.87 18.27 12.75
C PHE A 262 -11.57 17.79 13.42
N ILE A 263 -10.92 18.65 14.21
CA ILE A 263 -9.72 18.30 14.99
C ILE A 263 -10.04 17.21 15.99
N ALA A 264 -11.19 17.30 16.68
CA ALA A 264 -11.63 16.29 17.64
C ALA A 264 -11.79 14.91 17.00
N LEU A 265 -12.39 14.83 15.80
CA LEU A 265 -12.48 13.58 15.03
C LEU A 265 -11.10 13.04 14.64
N CYS A 266 -10.21 13.91 14.14
CA CYS A 266 -8.84 13.51 13.79
C CYS A 266 -8.06 13.00 15.01
N CYS A 267 -8.22 13.65 16.18
CA CYS A 267 -7.62 13.22 17.43
C CYS A 267 -8.13 11.85 17.89
N LEU A 268 -9.44 11.59 17.76
CA LEU A 268 -10.04 10.29 18.08
C LEU A 268 -9.52 9.19 17.13
N GLN A 269 -9.35 9.51 15.84
CA GLN A 269 -8.78 8.58 14.86
C GLN A 269 -7.31 8.28 15.16
N GLU A 270 -6.50 9.30 15.48
CA GLU A 270 -5.11 9.12 15.85
C GLU A 270 -4.96 8.25 17.10
N LEU A 271 -5.81 8.46 18.12
CA LEU A 271 -5.87 7.62 19.30
C LEU A 271 -6.17 6.16 18.92
N GLN A 272 -7.18 5.92 18.08
CA GLN A 272 -7.54 4.57 17.65
C GLN A 272 -6.40 3.90 16.86
N ARG A 273 -5.67 4.66 16.03
CA ARG A 273 -4.50 4.19 15.28
C ARG A 273 -3.36 3.78 16.22
N ARG A 274 -2.98 4.65 17.17
CA ARG A 274 -1.94 4.37 18.18
C ARG A 274 -2.26 3.13 18.99
N ARG A 275 -3.51 3.01 19.43
CA ARG A 275 -3.99 1.89 20.21
C ARG A 275 -3.94 0.57 19.43
N LYS A 276 -4.40 0.56 18.18
CA LYS A 276 -4.25 -0.61 17.29
C LYS A 276 -2.79 -0.98 17.08
N SER A 277 -1.92 0.00 16.87
CA SER A 277 -0.47 -0.23 16.74
C SER A 277 0.11 -0.89 17.99
N ARG A 278 -0.23 -0.38 19.20
CA ARG A 278 0.17 -0.98 20.48
C ARG A 278 -0.36 -2.41 20.64
N GLN A 279 -1.65 -2.64 20.37
CA GLN A 279 -2.28 -3.96 20.51
C GLN A 279 -1.74 -4.99 19.52
N LEU A 280 -1.24 -4.55 18.37
CA LEU A 280 -0.67 -5.40 17.32
C LEU A 280 0.85 -5.51 17.38
N ALA A 281 1.50 -4.87 18.36
CA ALA A 281 2.95 -4.95 18.55
C ALA A 281 3.39 -6.42 18.66
N GLY A 282 4.36 -6.84 17.83
CA GLY A 282 4.86 -8.21 17.77
C GLY A 282 4.21 -9.11 16.69
N HIS A 283 3.22 -8.61 15.95
CA HIS A 283 2.65 -9.29 14.78
C HIS A 283 2.99 -8.50 13.48
N ASN A 284 3.48 -9.16 12.43
CA ASN A 284 3.81 -8.52 11.14
C ASN A 284 2.59 -7.83 10.49
N ARG A 285 2.49 -6.49 10.53
CA ARG A 285 1.34 -5.76 9.97
C ARG A 285 1.65 -4.31 9.56
N GLU A 286 2.00 -4.10 8.30
CA GLU A 286 1.95 -2.76 7.68
C GLU A 286 0.58 -2.48 7.02
N VAL A 287 -0.10 -3.51 6.50
CA VAL A 287 -1.34 -3.34 5.70
C VAL A 287 -2.61 -3.16 6.55
N ALA A 288 -2.59 -3.48 7.86
CA ALA A 288 -3.79 -3.51 8.70
C ALA A 288 -4.06 -2.21 9.50
N LEU A 289 -3.19 -1.19 9.39
CA LEU A 289 -3.24 0.00 10.25
C LEU A 289 -3.86 1.22 9.59
N HIS A 290 -3.78 1.35 8.26
CA HIS A 290 -4.35 2.51 7.56
C HIS A 290 -5.86 2.34 7.39
N GLN A 291 -6.63 3.30 7.90
CA GLN A 291 -8.07 3.40 7.68
C GLN A 291 -8.37 4.72 6.98
N PRO A 292 -9.42 4.83 6.15
CA PRO A 292 -9.79 6.11 5.56
C PRO A 292 -10.01 7.18 6.64
N LEU A 293 -9.69 8.44 6.32
CA LEU A 293 -9.88 9.56 7.23
C LEU A 293 -11.39 9.80 7.47
N TRP A 294 -11.87 9.60 8.71
CA TRP A 294 -13.30 9.63 9.01
C TRP A 294 -13.94 10.96 8.62
N SER A 295 -13.28 12.07 8.91
CA SER A 295 -13.79 13.40 8.57
C SER A 295 -13.96 13.59 7.06
N ILE A 296 -13.11 12.98 6.24
CA ILE A 296 -13.21 13.02 4.78
C ILE A 296 -14.30 12.07 4.28
N GLU A 297 -14.44 10.87 4.86
CA GLU A 297 -15.56 9.97 4.53
C GLU A 297 -16.91 10.67 4.74
N GLU A 298 -17.06 11.43 5.83
CA GLU A 298 -18.28 12.16 6.11
C GLU A 298 -18.55 13.35 5.17
N LEU A 299 -17.52 13.89 4.53
CA LEU A 299 -17.66 14.86 3.44
C LEU A 299 -18.08 14.18 2.12
N VAL A 300 -17.49 13.03 1.80
CA VAL A 300 -17.72 12.33 0.53
C VAL A 300 -19.05 11.58 0.49
N ASN A 301 -19.48 10.97 1.60
CA ASN A 301 -20.69 10.13 1.64
C ASN A 301 -21.95 10.86 1.12
N PRO A 302 -22.27 12.09 1.55
CA PRO A 302 -23.42 12.82 1.01
C PRO A 302 -23.30 13.15 -0.48
N LEU A 303 -22.08 13.47 -0.96
CA LEU A 303 -21.82 13.73 -2.38
C LEU A 303 -21.98 12.47 -3.23
N ALA A 304 -21.52 11.32 -2.73
CA ALA A 304 -21.69 10.04 -3.39
C ALA A 304 -23.19 9.70 -3.54
N ILE A 305 -23.98 9.85 -2.48
CA ILE A 305 -25.44 9.64 -2.51
C ILE A 305 -26.13 10.61 -3.48
N ALA A 306 -25.74 11.89 -3.48
CA ALA A 306 -26.28 12.87 -4.42
C ALA A 306 -25.93 12.50 -5.87
N SER A 307 -24.69 12.07 -6.13
CA SER A 307 -24.19 11.67 -7.46
C SER A 307 -24.89 10.41 -7.99
N GLN A 308 -25.21 9.44 -7.11
CA GLN A 308 -25.92 8.22 -7.49
C GLN A 308 -27.29 8.49 -8.14
N ARG A 309 -27.98 9.56 -7.74
CA ARG A 309 -29.25 9.99 -8.38
C ARG A 309 -29.09 10.40 -9.84
N HIS A 310 -27.90 10.86 -10.20
CA HIS A 310 -27.54 11.18 -11.59
C HIS A 310 -27.04 9.93 -12.31
N PHE A 311 -26.20 9.12 -11.64
CA PHE A 311 -25.64 7.90 -12.23
C PHE A 311 -26.72 6.91 -12.70
N SER A 312 -27.81 6.76 -11.94
CA SER A 312 -28.94 5.90 -12.35
C SER A 312 -29.59 6.32 -13.67
N LYS A 313 -29.42 7.57 -14.11
CA LYS A 313 -29.89 8.09 -15.41
C LYS A 313 -28.86 7.97 -16.53
N TRP A 314 -27.60 7.66 -16.20
CA TRP A 314 -26.48 7.61 -17.13
C TRP A 314 -25.86 6.23 -17.24
N VAL A 315 -26.62 5.18 -16.90
CA VAL A 315 -26.16 3.78 -17.01
C VAL A 315 -25.60 3.49 -18.40
N ASP A 316 -26.24 4.01 -19.45
CA ASP A 316 -25.81 3.88 -20.85
C ASP A 316 -24.69 4.85 -21.27
N LYS A 317 -24.33 5.80 -20.41
CA LYS A 317 -23.36 6.87 -20.66
C LYS A 317 -22.39 7.05 -19.48
N PRO A 318 -21.57 6.02 -19.17
CA PRO A 318 -20.66 6.04 -18.02
C PRO A 318 -19.66 7.20 -18.07
N GLU A 319 -19.36 7.77 -19.24
CA GLU A 319 -18.49 8.94 -19.40
C GLU A 319 -18.96 10.15 -18.56
N PHE A 320 -20.27 10.33 -18.38
CA PHE A 320 -20.81 11.39 -17.54
C PHE A 320 -20.59 11.13 -16.05
N MET A 321 -20.56 9.86 -15.63
CA MET A 321 -20.24 9.50 -14.25
C MET A 321 -18.79 9.86 -13.92
N PHE A 322 -17.84 9.45 -14.77
CA PHE A 322 -16.42 9.79 -14.61
C PHE A 322 -16.19 11.30 -14.66
N ALA A 323 -16.84 12.00 -15.59
CA ALA A 323 -16.73 13.45 -15.70
C ALA A 323 -17.25 14.18 -14.45
N LEU A 324 -18.40 13.75 -13.90
CA LEU A 324 -18.96 14.35 -12.68
C LEU A 324 -18.04 14.13 -11.48
N VAL A 325 -17.58 12.89 -11.25
CA VAL A 325 -16.69 12.58 -10.13
C VAL A 325 -15.39 13.34 -10.24
N TYR A 326 -14.78 13.38 -11.43
CA TYR A 326 -13.55 14.14 -11.66
C TYR A 326 -13.76 15.63 -11.38
N LYS A 327 -14.88 16.20 -11.85
CA LYS A 327 -15.23 17.61 -11.65
C LYS A 327 -15.33 17.92 -10.15
N ILE A 328 -16.13 17.18 -9.40
CA ILE A 328 -16.29 17.36 -7.94
C ILE A 328 -14.93 17.20 -7.26
N THR A 329 -14.19 16.13 -7.57
CA THR A 329 -12.88 15.87 -6.94
C THR A 329 -11.94 17.05 -7.11
N ARG A 330 -11.87 17.62 -8.33
CA ARG A 330 -11.03 18.77 -8.65
C ARG A 330 -11.52 20.07 -8.02
N GLU A 331 -12.82 20.34 -7.99
CA GLU A 331 -13.37 21.62 -7.51
C GLU A 331 -13.16 21.84 -6.01
N TYR A 332 -13.08 20.78 -5.22
CA TYR A 332 -12.90 20.87 -3.76
C TYR A 332 -11.49 20.53 -3.29
N VAL A 333 -10.56 20.17 -4.18
CA VAL A 333 -9.21 19.73 -3.80
C VAL A 333 -8.45 20.82 -3.04
N ASP A 334 -8.57 22.08 -3.47
CA ASP A 334 -7.89 23.21 -2.83
C ASP A 334 -8.38 23.44 -1.39
N SER A 335 -9.65 23.13 -1.07
CA SER A 335 -10.12 23.15 0.31
C SER A 335 -9.49 22.07 1.18
N MET A 336 -9.22 20.91 0.59
CA MET A 336 -8.57 19.83 1.32
C MET A 336 -7.15 20.25 1.72
N ASP A 337 -6.45 20.95 0.82
CA ASP A 337 -5.09 21.42 1.03
C ASP A 337 -5.00 22.66 1.93
N GLU A 338 -5.77 23.70 1.65
CA GLU A 338 -5.60 25.00 2.32
C GLU A 338 -6.32 25.07 3.68
N LEU A 339 -7.45 24.36 3.82
CA LEU A 339 -8.28 24.44 5.02
C LEU A 339 -8.15 23.20 5.91
N LEU A 340 -8.24 21.99 5.34
CA LEU A 340 -8.35 20.77 6.14
C LEU A 340 -6.99 20.16 6.50
N GLN A 341 -5.99 20.21 5.61
CA GLN A 341 -4.65 19.68 5.90
C GLN A 341 -4.04 20.30 7.15
N PRO A 342 -4.08 21.63 7.39
CA PRO A 342 -3.57 22.22 8.62
C PRO A 342 -4.23 21.67 9.89
N LEU A 343 -5.53 21.33 9.85
CA LEU A 343 -6.26 20.76 10.98
C LEU A 343 -5.85 19.30 11.26
N VAL A 344 -5.54 18.53 10.21
CA VAL A 344 -4.98 17.18 10.35
C VAL A 344 -3.59 17.22 10.95
N ASP A 345 -2.77 18.18 10.50
CA ASP A 345 -1.42 18.40 11.03
C ASP A 345 -1.47 18.84 12.50
N GLU A 346 -2.40 19.72 12.86
CA GLU A 346 -2.66 20.13 14.25
C GLU A 346 -3.08 18.95 15.14
N ALA A 347 -3.88 18.03 14.60
CA ALA A 347 -4.26 16.80 15.29
C ALA A 347 -3.11 15.77 15.42
N MET A 348 -1.96 16.02 14.78
CA MET A 348 -0.77 15.14 14.75
C MET A 348 -1.06 13.74 14.16
N LEU A 349 -2.00 13.66 13.22
CA LEU A 349 -2.38 12.42 12.54
C LEU A 349 -1.40 12.14 11.38
N SER A 350 -0.25 11.59 11.73
CA SER A 350 0.85 11.34 10.78
C SER A 350 0.51 10.26 9.74
N GLY A 351 0.95 10.47 8.49
CA GLY A 351 0.74 9.53 7.39
C GLY A 351 -0.56 9.72 6.62
N TYR A 352 -1.27 10.82 6.87
CA TYR A 352 -2.49 11.19 6.16
C TYR A 352 -2.29 12.48 5.36
N SER A 353 -2.70 12.44 4.09
CA SER A 353 -2.87 13.63 3.26
C SER A 353 -4.36 13.82 2.97
N CYS A 354 -4.91 14.98 3.34
CA CYS A 354 -6.30 15.33 3.07
C CYS A 354 -6.63 15.22 1.58
N ARG A 355 -5.71 15.63 0.71
CA ARG A 355 -5.84 15.49 -0.74
C ARG A 355 -5.92 14.04 -1.17
N GLU A 356 -4.99 13.20 -0.75
CA GLU A 356 -4.96 11.79 -1.13
C GLU A 356 -6.20 11.05 -0.61
N GLU A 357 -6.61 11.32 0.63
CA GLU A 357 -7.80 10.74 1.24
C GLU A 357 -9.09 11.22 0.55
N TRP A 358 -9.17 12.50 0.19
CA TRP A 358 -10.29 13.04 -0.57
C TRP A 358 -10.42 12.38 -1.93
N ILE A 359 -9.31 12.33 -2.67
CA ILE A 359 -9.26 11.71 -3.99
C ILE A 359 -9.59 10.22 -3.88
N SER A 360 -8.98 9.50 -2.93
CA SER A 360 -9.22 8.08 -2.71
C SER A 360 -10.68 7.80 -2.36
N ALA A 361 -11.29 8.59 -1.47
CA ALA A 361 -12.68 8.42 -1.08
C ALA A 361 -13.64 8.68 -2.26
N MET A 362 -13.40 9.71 -3.07
CA MET A 362 -14.21 9.98 -4.28
C MET A 362 -14.10 8.84 -5.30
N VAL A 363 -12.88 8.38 -5.60
CA VAL A 363 -12.63 7.25 -6.51
C VAL A 363 -13.23 5.95 -5.97
N SER A 364 -13.11 5.68 -4.68
CA SER A 364 -13.67 4.51 -4.02
C SER A 364 -15.20 4.51 -4.10
N SER A 365 -15.85 5.67 -3.92
CA SER A 365 -17.29 5.80 -4.08
C SER A 365 -17.77 5.47 -5.50
N LEU A 366 -17.04 5.94 -6.52
CA LEU A 366 -17.30 5.62 -7.92
C LEU A 366 -17.08 4.13 -8.21
N SER A 367 -15.95 3.58 -7.78
CA SER A 367 -15.59 2.16 -7.95
C SER A 367 -16.65 1.26 -7.34
N THR A 368 -17.13 1.61 -6.15
CA THR A 368 -18.20 0.89 -5.45
C THR A 368 -19.50 0.92 -6.26
N TYR A 369 -19.86 2.06 -6.85
CA TYR A 369 -21.04 2.16 -7.69
C TYR A 369 -20.89 1.36 -9.00
N LEU A 370 -19.74 1.48 -9.68
CA LEU A 370 -19.45 0.72 -10.89
C LEU A 370 -19.57 -0.79 -10.62
N ALA A 371 -18.98 -1.27 -9.52
CA ALA A 371 -19.02 -2.68 -9.15
C ALA A 371 -20.44 -3.18 -8.82
N LYS A 372 -21.27 -2.35 -8.19
CA LYS A 372 -22.62 -2.75 -7.77
C LYS A 372 -23.66 -2.66 -8.88
N GLU A 373 -23.59 -1.64 -9.71
CA GLU A 373 -24.68 -1.30 -10.63
C GLU A 373 -24.27 -1.42 -12.11
N ILE A 374 -23.03 -1.09 -12.48
CA ILE A 374 -22.63 -1.02 -13.90
C ILE A 374 -22.06 -2.34 -14.40
N PHE A 375 -21.02 -2.87 -13.74
CA PHE A 375 -20.39 -4.12 -14.16
C PHE A 375 -21.38 -5.30 -14.27
N PRO A 376 -22.34 -5.50 -13.34
CA PRO A 376 -23.33 -6.56 -13.48
C PRO A 376 -24.18 -6.48 -14.75
N ILE A 377 -24.53 -5.27 -15.22
CA ILE A 377 -25.28 -5.07 -16.47
C ILE A 377 -24.44 -5.54 -17.66
N TYR A 378 -23.16 -5.20 -17.68
CA TYR A 378 -22.26 -5.52 -18.79
C TYR A 378 -21.94 -7.03 -18.80
N VAL A 379 -21.78 -7.65 -17.62
CA VAL A 379 -21.64 -9.11 -17.50
C VAL A 379 -22.89 -9.80 -18.03
N GLY A 380 -24.10 -9.35 -17.66
CA GLY A 380 -25.35 -9.90 -18.19
C GLY A 380 -25.45 -9.80 -19.71
N GLN A 381 -25.07 -8.66 -20.29
CA GLN A 381 -25.02 -8.48 -21.75
C GLN A 381 -24.03 -9.46 -22.43
N LEU A 382 -22.86 -9.69 -21.83
CA LEU A 382 -21.88 -10.66 -22.35
C LEU A 382 -22.41 -12.11 -22.28
N GLU A 383 -23.14 -12.46 -21.23
CA GLU A 383 -23.78 -13.78 -21.10
C GLU A 383 -24.88 -13.98 -22.14
N GLU A 384 -25.72 -12.97 -22.40
CA GLU A 384 -26.76 -13.01 -23.44
C GLU A 384 -26.18 -13.10 -24.87
N GLU A 385 -25.08 -12.39 -25.13
CA GLU A 385 -24.33 -12.47 -26.39
C GLU A 385 -23.64 -13.82 -26.60
N SER A 386 -23.36 -14.58 -25.53
CA SER A 386 -22.81 -15.94 -25.68
C SER A 386 -23.83 -16.92 -26.26
N VAL A 387 -25.13 -16.64 -26.05
CA VAL A 387 -26.26 -17.46 -26.49
C VAL A 387 -26.77 -17.04 -27.88
N THR A 388 -26.66 -15.75 -28.20
CA THR A 388 -27.16 -15.17 -29.47
C THR A 388 -25.98 -14.70 -30.33
N SER A 389 -25.85 -15.20 -31.56
CA SER A 389 -24.68 -14.97 -32.43
C SER A 389 -24.41 -13.50 -32.89
N GLY A 390 -24.99 -12.47 -32.24
CA GLY A 390 -24.74 -11.05 -32.47
C GLY A 390 -23.60 -10.54 -31.58
N ARG A 391 -22.36 -10.57 -32.09
CA ARG A 391 -21.17 -10.87 -31.27
C ARG A 391 -20.26 -9.70 -30.85
N SER A 392 -20.71 -8.46 -30.79
CA SER A 392 -19.77 -7.33 -30.62
C SER A 392 -20.18 -6.19 -29.68
N GLN A 393 -21.45 -6.02 -29.32
CA GLN A 393 -21.84 -4.77 -28.67
C GLN A 393 -21.44 -4.73 -27.19
N GLY A 394 -21.67 -5.80 -26.45
CA GLY A 394 -21.28 -5.94 -25.04
C GLY A 394 -19.76 -5.94 -24.86
N ARG A 395 -19.02 -6.59 -25.78
CA ARG A 395 -17.54 -6.55 -25.80
C ARG A 395 -16.99 -5.15 -26.05
N ILE A 396 -17.55 -4.41 -27.02
CA ILE A 396 -17.16 -3.03 -27.31
C ILE A 396 -17.48 -2.12 -26.11
N ALA A 397 -18.67 -2.28 -25.52
CA ALA A 397 -19.08 -1.50 -24.35
C ALA A 397 -18.14 -1.75 -23.16
N TRP A 398 -17.76 -3.02 -22.90
CA TRP A 398 -16.80 -3.39 -21.86
C TRP A 398 -15.44 -2.72 -22.07
N LEU A 399 -14.86 -2.84 -23.27
CA LEU A 399 -13.57 -2.23 -23.58
C LEU A 399 -13.63 -0.70 -23.46
N HIS A 400 -14.74 -0.09 -23.90
CA HIS A 400 -14.96 1.35 -23.75
C HIS A 400 -15.02 1.78 -22.28
N LEU A 401 -15.72 1.02 -21.42
CA LEU A 401 -15.77 1.30 -19.99
C LEU A 401 -14.37 1.25 -19.36
N VAL A 402 -13.57 0.22 -19.69
CA VAL A 402 -12.20 0.10 -19.21
C VAL A 402 -11.34 1.28 -19.71
N ASP A 403 -11.51 1.72 -20.95
CA ASP A 403 -10.79 2.89 -21.49
C ASP A 403 -11.13 4.17 -20.73
N LEU A 404 -12.41 4.35 -20.38
CA LEU A 404 -12.85 5.47 -19.53
C LEU A 404 -12.21 5.38 -18.14
N MET A 405 -12.16 4.20 -17.52
CA MET A 405 -11.52 3.98 -16.22
C MET A 405 -10.03 4.30 -16.26
N ILE A 406 -9.29 3.80 -17.25
CA ILE A 406 -7.86 4.08 -17.43
C ILE A 406 -7.63 5.59 -17.63
N SER A 407 -8.45 6.23 -18.45
CA SER A 407 -8.35 7.66 -18.74
C SER A 407 -8.65 8.51 -17.51
N PHE A 408 -9.68 8.13 -16.74
CA PHE A 408 -10.03 8.76 -15.48
C PHE A 408 -8.89 8.62 -14.45
N ASP A 409 -8.37 7.41 -14.25
CA ASP A 409 -7.27 7.15 -13.31
C ASP A 409 -6.03 7.98 -13.64
N LYS A 410 -5.65 8.09 -14.92
CA LYS A 410 -4.53 8.95 -15.36
C LYS A 410 -4.76 10.41 -14.99
N ARG A 411 -5.97 10.92 -15.18
CA ARG A 411 -6.31 12.30 -14.81
C ARG A 411 -6.29 12.49 -13.30
N VAL A 412 -6.79 11.52 -12.53
CA VAL A 412 -6.76 11.57 -11.07
C VAL A 412 -5.33 11.52 -10.53
N GLN A 413 -4.48 10.64 -11.07
CA GLN A 413 -3.06 10.58 -10.72
C GLN A 413 -2.34 11.92 -10.97
N SER A 414 -2.72 12.64 -12.03
CA SER A 414 -2.17 13.98 -12.27
C SER A 414 -2.55 15.00 -11.21
N LEU A 415 -3.74 14.88 -10.58
CA LEU A 415 -4.16 15.75 -9.46
C LEU A 415 -3.32 15.48 -8.20
N VAL A 416 -2.99 14.21 -7.94
CA VAL A 416 -2.13 13.83 -6.81
C VAL A 416 -0.70 14.37 -7.01
N ALA A 417 -0.15 14.20 -8.22
CA ALA A 417 1.23 14.57 -8.55
C ALA A 417 1.53 16.09 -8.51
N GLN A 418 0.52 16.96 -8.53
CA GLN A 418 0.68 18.41 -8.60
C GLN A 418 1.37 19.06 -7.38
N MET A 419 1.61 18.34 -6.27
CA MET A 419 2.38 18.87 -5.13
C MET A 419 3.87 18.49 -5.09
N GLY A 420 4.42 17.85 -6.14
CA GLY A 420 5.86 17.52 -6.16
C GLY A 420 6.29 16.46 -5.14
N ILE A 421 5.33 15.90 -4.40
CA ILE A 421 5.52 14.68 -3.60
C ILE A 421 5.48 13.54 -4.62
N LEU A 422 6.65 12.95 -4.88
CA LEU A 422 6.74 11.66 -5.55
C LEU A 422 5.81 10.71 -4.76
N PRO A 423 4.84 10.01 -5.38
CA PRO A 423 3.93 9.12 -4.65
C PRO A 423 4.77 8.01 -4.01
N SER A 424 5.21 8.26 -2.77
CA SER A 424 6.14 7.42 -2.05
C SER A 424 5.37 6.30 -1.36
N PHE A 425 4.51 5.59 -2.09
CA PHE A 425 3.88 4.33 -1.68
C PHE A 425 3.28 3.68 -2.93
N GLN A 426 4.14 3.19 -3.82
CA GLN A 426 3.75 2.45 -5.02
C GLN A 426 3.06 1.10 -4.69
N GLU A 427 2.99 0.71 -3.41
CA GLU A 427 2.22 -0.45 -2.94
C GLU A 427 0.73 -0.16 -2.69
N ASP A 428 0.32 1.10 -2.56
CA ASP A 428 -1.06 1.51 -2.28
C ASP A 428 -1.85 1.97 -3.53
N GLY A 429 -1.41 1.55 -4.72
CA GLY A 429 -2.08 1.86 -6.00
C GLY A 429 -3.56 1.43 -6.06
N LYS A 430 -4.02 0.59 -5.13
CA LYS A 430 -5.43 0.23 -4.95
C LYS A 430 -6.32 1.42 -4.57
N LYS A 431 -5.81 2.37 -3.78
CA LYS A 431 -6.65 3.39 -3.12
C LYS A 431 -7.18 4.47 -4.06
N ILE A 432 -6.45 4.76 -5.14
CA ILE A 432 -6.71 5.90 -6.03
C ILE A 432 -7.10 5.44 -7.45
N SER A 433 -7.27 4.13 -7.65
CA SER A 433 -7.58 3.55 -8.96
C SER A 433 -9.03 3.06 -9.01
N SER A 434 -9.76 3.47 -10.04
CA SER A 434 -11.08 2.92 -10.34
C SER A 434 -11.01 1.45 -10.78
N LEU A 435 -9.86 1.01 -11.30
CA LEU A 435 -9.58 -0.39 -11.63
C LEU A 435 -9.39 -1.28 -10.39
N SER A 436 -9.50 -0.72 -9.18
CA SER A 436 -9.56 -1.48 -7.92
C SER A 436 -10.73 -2.46 -7.85
N VAL A 437 -11.79 -2.25 -8.65
CA VAL A 437 -12.91 -3.19 -8.80
C VAL A 437 -12.43 -4.61 -9.16
N PHE A 438 -11.38 -4.73 -9.97
CA PHE A 438 -10.79 -6.02 -10.34
C PHE A 438 -10.01 -6.69 -9.19
N CYS A 439 -9.68 -5.96 -8.12
CA CYS A 439 -9.09 -6.55 -6.92
C CYS A 439 -10.12 -7.37 -6.13
N ASP A 440 -11.36 -6.88 -6.06
CA ASP A 440 -12.43 -7.57 -5.35
C ASP A 440 -13.07 -8.67 -6.22
N ARG A 441 -13.04 -8.49 -7.55
CA ARG A 441 -13.57 -9.43 -8.54
C ARG A 441 -12.50 -9.80 -9.59
N PRO A 442 -11.57 -10.72 -9.26
CA PRO A 442 -10.55 -11.16 -10.21
C PRO A 442 -11.13 -11.94 -11.40
N ASP A 443 -12.34 -12.49 -11.26
CA ASP A 443 -13.09 -13.10 -12.36
C ASP A 443 -13.44 -12.09 -13.46
N TRP A 444 -13.73 -10.84 -13.12
CA TRP A 444 -13.96 -9.78 -14.09
C TRP A 444 -12.69 -9.36 -14.84
N LEU A 445 -11.52 -9.51 -14.20
CA LEU A 445 -10.24 -9.32 -14.88
C LEU A 445 -10.01 -10.40 -15.93
N ASP A 446 -10.39 -11.65 -15.61
CA ASP A 446 -10.26 -12.76 -16.56
C ASP A 446 -11.16 -12.55 -17.78
N LEU A 447 -12.42 -12.12 -17.56
CA LEU A 447 -13.34 -11.73 -18.63
C LEU A 447 -12.77 -10.61 -19.50
N TRP A 448 -12.20 -9.57 -18.88
CA TRP A 448 -11.55 -8.50 -19.63
C TRP A 448 -10.39 -9.04 -20.48
N ALA A 449 -9.53 -9.90 -19.92
CA ALA A 449 -8.41 -10.48 -20.65
C ALA A 449 -8.88 -11.34 -21.85
N GLU A 450 -9.98 -12.08 -21.70
CA GLU A 450 -10.59 -12.87 -22.78
C GLU A 450 -11.16 -11.97 -23.90
N ILE A 451 -11.85 -10.89 -23.54
CA ILE A 451 -12.37 -9.92 -24.50
C ILE A 451 -11.21 -9.25 -25.25
N GLU A 452 -10.18 -8.83 -24.52
CA GLU A 452 -8.99 -8.16 -25.07
C GLU A 452 -8.27 -9.07 -26.08
N ILE A 453 -8.02 -10.33 -25.72
CA ILE A 453 -7.33 -11.25 -26.64
C ILE A 453 -8.17 -11.60 -27.86
N THR A 454 -9.48 -11.70 -27.71
CA THR A 454 -10.40 -11.96 -28.83
C THR A 454 -10.38 -10.79 -29.82
N ASP A 455 -10.55 -9.56 -29.33
CA ASP A 455 -10.48 -8.34 -30.17
C ASP A 455 -9.13 -8.20 -30.90
N MET A 456 -8.03 -8.50 -30.20
CA MET A 456 -6.71 -8.50 -30.82
C MET A 456 -6.56 -9.57 -31.88
N PHE A 457 -7.08 -10.78 -31.67
CA PHE A 457 -7.02 -11.84 -32.67
C PHE A 457 -7.87 -11.52 -33.90
N ASP A 458 -9.05 -10.93 -33.72
CA ASP A 458 -9.90 -10.51 -34.83
C ASP A 458 -9.17 -9.46 -35.70
N LYS A 459 -8.33 -8.61 -35.09
CA LYS A 459 -7.51 -7.61 -35.79
C LYS A 459 -6.22 -8.18 -36.40
N LEU A 460 -5.55 -9.10 -35.70
CA LEU A 460 -4.24 -9.64 -36.10
C LEU A 460 -4.37 -10.76 -37.15
N LYS A 461 -5.42 -11.58 -37.08
CA LYS A 461 -5.65 -12.69 -38.02
C LYS A 461 -5.63 -12.26 -39.50
N PRO A 462 -6.36 -11.23 -39.96
CA PRO A 462 -6.29 -10.80 -41.35
C PRO A 462 -4.91 -10.24 -41.72
N GLU A 463 -4.17 -9.67 -40.76
CA GLU A 463 -2.79 -9.23 -41.00
C GLU A 463 -1.83 -10.42 -41.18
N MET A 464 -2.04 -11.52 -40.45
CA MET A 464 -1.26 -12.76 -40.55
C MET A 464 -1.56 -13.56 -41.81
N GLU A 465 -2.81 -13.55 -42.29
CA GLU A 465 -3.21 -14.25 -43.52
C GLU A 465 -2.72 -13.54 -44.79
N ASN A 466 -2.45 -12.24 -44.73
CA ASN A 466 -1.98 -11.47 -45.87
C ASN A 466 -0.47 -11.66 -46.11
N GLU A 467 -0.12 -12.45 -47.12
CA GLU A 467 1.27 -12.71 -47.56
C GLU A 467 2.13 -11.45 -47.73
N ARG A 468 1.54 -10.35 -48.19
CA ARG A 468 2.27 -9.08 -48.41
C ARG A 468 2.84 -8.49 -47.13
N ASN A 469 2.25 -8.82 -45.98
CA ASN A 469 2.72 -8.33 -44.69
C ASN A 469 3.97 -9.07 -44.19
N TRP A 470 4.24 -10.26 -44.74
CA TRP A 470 5.41 -11.08 -44.43
C TRP A 470 6.60 -10.77 -45.33
N SER A 471 6.37 -10.14 -46.49
CA SER A 471 7.44 -9.69 -47.39
C SER A 471 8.02 -8.34 -46.98
N THR A 472 9.34 -8.21 -46.98
CA THR A 472 10.02 -6.92 -47.02
C THR A 472 9.95 -6.39 -48.45
N LYS A 473 9.39 -5.19 -48.67
CA LYS A 473 9.42 -4.58 -50.01
C LYS A 473 10.87 -4.26 -50.35
N ILE A 474 11.49 -5.06 -51.21
CA ILE A 474 12.68 -4.65 -51.94
C ILE A 474 12.17 -3.74 -53.07
N GLU A 475 12.22 -2.42 -52.87
CA GLU A 475 12.03 -1.50 -53.98
C GLU A 475 13.18 -1.72 -54.96
N GLY A 476 12.87 -2.34 -56.10
CA GLY A 476 13.82 -2.61 -57.16
C GLY A 476 14.40 -1.31 -57.71
N GLY A 477 15.72 -1.17 -57.68
CA GLY A 477 16.42 -0.06 -58.30
C GLY A 477 17.86 0.08 -57.85
N VAL A 478 18.75 -0.69 -58.49
CA VAL A 478 20.16 -0.37 -58.78
C VAL A 478 20.97 0.32 -57.67
N VAL A 479 21.90 -0.44 -57.07
CA VAL A 479 23.22 -0.01 -56.57
C VAL A 479 23.24 1.33 -55.82
N SER A 480 23.07 1.28 -54.50
CA SER A 480 23.74 2.21 -53.56
C SER A 480 23.67 1.65 -52.14
N GLY A 481 24.85 1.49 -51.50
CA GLY A 481 25.04 0.78 -50.22
C GLY A 481 24.51 1.53 -49.00
N SER A 482 23.22 1.41 -48.73
CA SER A 482 22.64 1.54 -47.39
C SER A 482 21.66 0.38 -47.18
N GLU A 483 22.12 -0.66 -46.48
CA GLU A 483 21.30 -1.82 -46.11
C GLU A 483 20.29 -1.44 -45.01
N ASP A 484 19.29 -0.62 -45.34
CA ASP A 484 18.13 -0.42 -44.47
C ASP A 484 17.13 -1.56 -44.72
N TYR A 485 17.46 -2.77 -44.27
CA TYR A 485 16.51 -3.89 -44.23
C TYR A 485 15.35 -3.53 -43.30
N LYS A 486 14.25 -3.04 -43.87
CA LYS A 486 13.02 -2.73 -43.13
C LYS A 486 12.36 -4.02 -42.67
N SER A 487 11.86 -4.06 -41.43
CA SER A 487 11.15 -5.23 -40.91
C SER A 487 9.81 -5.47 -41.64
N PRO A 488 9.37 -6.73 -41.81
CA PRO A 488 8.07 -7.06 -42.36
C PRO A 488 6.95 -6.31 -41.62
N ALA A 489 5.92 -5.86 -42.36
CA ALA A 489 4.83 -5.09 -41.76
C ALA A 489 4.15 -5.83 -40.61
N ILE A 490 4.06 -7.16 -40.69
CA ILE A 490 3.49 -8.02 -39.65
C ILE A 490 4.22 -7.89 -38.30
N SER A 491 5.54 -7.68 -38.30
CA SER A 491 6.32 -7.50 -37.06
C SER A 491 5.88 -6.25 -36.30
N SER A 492 5.71 -5.14 -37.02
CA SER A 492 5.27 -3.87 -36.45
C SER A 492 3.83 -3.94 -35.94
N ALA A 493 2.98 -4.71 -36.63
CA ALA A 493 1.59 -4.86 -36.27
C ALA A 493 1.46 -5.73 -35.00
N PHE A 494 2.17 -6.86 -34.93
CA PHE A 494 2.27 -7.69 -33.73
C PHE A 494 2.81 -6.91 -32.52
N LEU A 495 3.96 -6.22 -32.68
CA LEU A 495 4.56 -5.43 -31.59
C LEU A 495 3.62 -4.33 -31.09
N ARG A 496 2.86 -3.69 -31.99
CA ARG A 496 1.85 -2.69 -31.61
C ARG A 496 0.75 -3.31 -30.75
N ARG A 497 0.27 -4.52 -31.08
CA ARG A 497 -0.74 -5.23 -30.27
C ARG A 497 -0.17 -5.66 -28.92
N LEU A 498 1.03 -6.23 -28.91
CA LEU A 498 1.69 -6.66 -27.67
C LEU A 498 1.97 -5.47 -26.74
N SER A 499 2.46 -4.35 -27.27
CA SER A 499 2.66 -3.11 -26.51
C SER A 499 1.34 -2.62 -25.92
N SER A 500 0.24 -2.66 -26.68
CA SER A 500 -1.08 -2.30 -26.18
C SER A 500 -1.49 -3.12 -24.96
N VAL A 501 -1.30 -4.45 -24.98
CA VAL A 501 -1.58 -5.32 -23.82
C VAL A 501 -0.73 -4.94 -22.62
N VAL A 502 0.57 -4.72 -22.84
CA VAL A 502 1.49 -4.34 -21.78
C VAL A 502 1.10 -2.99 -21.18
N ASP A 503 0.78 -1.99 -21.99
CA ASP A 503 0.38 -0.66 -21.54
C ASP A 503 -0.95 -0.66 -20.80
N ARG A 504 -1.92 -1.47 -21.25
CA ARG A 504 -3.18 -1.68 -20.53
C ARG A 504 -2.95 -2.36 -19.18
N SER A 505 -2.10 -3.39 -19.15
CA SER A 505 -1.77 -4.10 -17.92
C SER A 505 -1.16 -3.17 -16.87
N ARG A 506 -0.32 -2.19 -17.26
CA ARG A 506 0.29 -1.22 -16.33
C ARG A 506 -0.75 -0.42 -15.53
N SER A 507 -1.94 -0.23 -16.09
CA SER A 507 -3.03 0.51 -15.43
C SER A 507 -3.68 -0.29 -14.30
N VAL A 508 -3.57 -1.63 -14.29
CA VAL A 508 -4.10 -2.47 -13.21
C VAL A 508 -3.37 -2.15 -11.90
N PRO A 509 -4.05 -2.00 -10.75
CA PRO A 509 -3.44 -1.43 -9.55
C PRO A 509 -2.44 -2.34 -8.83
N THR A 510 -2.53 -3.67 -8.96
CA THR A 510 -1.66 -4.60 -8.22
C THR A 510 -0.77 -5.44 -9.13
N ILE A 511 0.48 -5.68 -8.71
CA ILE A 511 1.46 -6.47 -9.47
C ILE A 511 0.94 -7.89 -9.75
N TYR A 512 0.27 -8.51 -8.78
CA TYR A 512 -0.33 -9.83 -8.94
C TYR A 512 -1.34 -9.87 -10.10
N LEU A 513 -2.29 -8.93 -10.13
CA LEU A 513 -3.30 -8.86 -11.18
C LEU A 513 -2.71 -8.43 -12.52
N ARG A 514 -1.71 -7.54 -12.55
CA ARG A 514 -0.93 -7.23 -13.76
C ARG A 514 -0.35 -8.51 -14.38
N SER A 515 0.31 -9.31 -13.55
CA SER A 515 0.91 -10.58 -13.99
C SER A 515 -0.12 -11.59 -14.48
N ARG A 516 -1.32 -11.61 -13.86
CA ARG A 516 -2.42 -12.48 -14.27
C ARG A 516 -3.00 -12.05 -15.62
N PHE A 517 -3.25 -10.76 -15.80
CA PHE A 517 -3.72 -10.20 -17.06
C PHE A 517 -2.75 -10.49 -18.22
N ILE A 518 -1.46 -10.26 -18.03
CA ILE A 518 -0.43 -10.57 -19.04
C ILE A 518 -0.41 -12.08 -19.36
N ARG A 519 -0.58 -12.95 -18.35
CA ARG A 519 -0.64 -14.40 -18.56
C ARG A 519 -1.87 -14.82 -19.37
N LEU A 520 -3.00 -14.16 -19.20
CA LEU A 520 -4.25 -14.50 -19.89
C LEU A 520 -4.37 -13.88 -21.28
N ALA A 521 -3.90 -12.64 -21.48
CA ALA A 521 -4.02 -11.94 -22.76
C ALA A 521 -2.72 -11.93 -23.58
N GLY A 522 -1.58 -11.69 -22.94
CA GLY A 522 -0.28 -11.51 -23.60
C GLY A 522 0.35 -12.83 -24.03
N VAL A 523 0.42 -13.83 -23.14
CA VAL A 523 1.05 -15.12 -23.44
C VAL A 523 0.39 -15.84 -24.62
N PRO A 524 -0.95 -15.96 -24.70
CA PRO A 524 -1.55 -16.67 -25.83
C PRO A 524 -1.46 -15.87 -27.13
N LEU A 525 -1.39 -14.53 -27.08
CA LEU A 525 -1.09 -13.70 -28.25
C LEU A 525 0.28 -14.04 -28.83
N VAL A 526 1.32 -14.07 -27.98
CA VAL A 526 2.69 -14.44 -28.39
C VAL A 526 2.73 -15.85 -28.94
N ARG A 527 2.12 -16.82 -28.25
CA ARG A 527 2.09 -18.22 -28.69
C ARG A 527 1.47 -18.37 -30.08
N LYS A 528 0.30 -17.77 -30.32
CA LYS A 528 -0.37 -17.87 -31.62
C LYS A 528 0.46 -17.24 -32.75
N PHE A 529 1.16 -16.15 -32.46
CA PHE A 529 2.07 -15.54 -33.43
C PHE A 529 3.25 -16.45 -33.75
N LEU A 530 3.88 -17.04 -32.72
CA LEU A 530 4.98 -17.99 -32.88
C LEU A 530 4.55 -19.27 -33.62
N ASP A 531 3.36 -19.80 -33.34
CA ASP A 531 2.82 -20.97 -34.05
C ASP A 531 2.65 -20.68 -35.54
N CYS A 532 2.17 -19.48 -35.89
CA CYS A 532 2.07 -19.06 -37.29
C CYS A 532 3.44 -18.84 -37.93
N LEU A 533 4.36 -18.17 -37.23
CA LEU A 533 5.73 -17.98 -37.70
C LEU A 533 6.41 -19.32 -37.95
N PHE A 534 6.24 -20.29 -37.05
CA PHE A 534 6.75 -21.65 -37.19
C PHE A 534 6.16 -22.36 -38.41
N LEU A 535 4.85 -22.28 -38.62
CA LEU A 535 4.20 -22.84 -39.81
C LEU A 535 4.78 -22.24 -41.10
N ARG A 536 4.99 -20.92 -41.13
CA ARG A 536 5.61 -20.24 -42.29
C ARG A 536 7.06 -20.66 -42.50
N CYS A 537 7.83 -20.87 -41.43
CA CYS A 537 9.18 -21.41 -41.53
C CYS A 537 9.16 -22.83 -42.16
N GLN A 538 8.23 -23.69 -41.75
CA GLN A 538 8.07 -25.02 -42.33
C GLN A 538 7.67 -24.98 -43.82
N GLU A 539 6.76 -24.07 -44.19
CA GLU A 539 6.39 -23.83 -45.59
C GLU A 539 7.62 -23.37 -46.41
N ALA A 540 8.43 -22.47 -45.85
CA ALA A 540 9.62 -21.94 -46.49
C ALA A 540 10.74 -23.01 -46.62
N GLU A 541 10.96 -23.84 -45.61
CA GLU A 541 11.85 -25.02 -45.69
C GLU A 541 11.43 -25.95 -46.85
N GLY A 542 10.14 -26.20 -47.02
CA GLY A 542 9.62 -26.97 -48.16
C GLY A 542 9.90 -26.33 -49.53
N LEU A 543 10.03 -25.00 -49.60
CA LEU A 543 10.34 -24.24 -50.82
C LEU A 543 11.84 -24.13 -51.13
N THR A 544 12.73 -24.28 -50.14
CA THR A 544 14.19 -24.27 -50.37
C THR A 544 14.69 -25.40 -51.27
N ALA A 545 13.88 -26.44 -51.48
CA ALA A 545 14.12 -27.49 -52.45
C ALA A 545 14.04 -27.02 -53.93
N LEU A 546 13.51 -25.82 -54.19
CA LEU A 546 13.22 -25.32 -55.55
C LEU A 546 14.27 -24.34 -56.13
N THR A 547 15.34 -23.99 -55.39
CA THR A 547 16.51 -23.19 -55.87
C THR A 547 16.16 -21.91 -56.65
N ASP A 548 15.17 -21.14 -56.18
CA ASP A 548 14.80 -19.83 -56.77
C ASP A 548 15.09 -18.68 -55.77
N ASP A 549 15.55 -17.53 -56.27
CA ASP A 549 15.91 -16.36 -55.45
C ASP A 549 14.70 -15.78 -54.69
N ASP A 550 13.50 -15.90 -55.27
CA ASP A 550 12.23 -15.56 -54.60
C ASP A 550 11.90 -16.50 -53.43
N ALA A 551 12.39 -17.75 -53.47
CA ALA A 551 12.23 -18.71 -52.37
C ALA A 551 13.19 -18.39 -51.21
N LEU A 552 14.40 -17.88 -51.49
CA LEU A 552 15.36 -17.42 -50.48
C LEU A 552 14.84 -16.21 -49.68
N ILE A 553 14.20 -15.24 -50.34
CA ILE A 553 13.59 -14.08 -49.67
C ILE A 553 12.45 -14.50 -48.74
N LYS A 554 11.67 -15.53 -49.13
CA LYS A 554 10.59 -16.10 -48.29
C LYS A 554 11.11 -16.81 -47.04
N VAL A 555 12.34 -17.33 -47.06
CA VAL A 555 13.02 -17.96 -45.91
C VAL A 555 13.68 -16.92 -45.00
N GLN A 556 14.24 -15.85 -45.57
CA GLN A 556 14.95 -14.80 -44.84
C GLN A 556 14.01 -13.97 -43.93
N ASN A 557 12.80 -13.67 -44.38
CA ASN A 557 11.87 -12.80 -43.63
C ASN A 557 11.39 -13.39 -42.29
N PRO A 558 10.99 -14.67 -42.19
CA PRO A 558 10.68 -15.33 -40.91
C PRO A 558 11.88 -15.37 -39.95
N LEU A 559 13.09 -15.67 -40.45
CA LEU A 559 14.32 -15.68 -39.65
C LEU A 559 14.64 -14.29 -39.07
N MET A 560 14.47 -13.23 -39.86
CA MET A 560 14.65 -11.86 -39.41
C MET A 560 13.60 -11.47 -38.35
N LEU A 561 12.36 -11.94 -38.50
CA LEU A 561 11.28 -11.79 -37.51
C LEU A 561 11.61 -12.48 -36.18
N VAL A 562 12.16 -13.70 -36.21
CA VAL A 562 12.65 -14.39 -35.01
C VAL A 562 13.76 -13.57 -34.33
N ALA A 563 14.71 -13.04 -35.11
CA ALA A 563 15.81 -12.22 -34.58
C ALA A 563 15.32 -10.90 -33.96
N ILE A 564 14.30 -10.25 -34.53
CA ILE A 564 13.67 -9.02 -34.00
C ILE A 564 12.90 -9.30 -32.70
N LEU A 565 12.33 -10.49 -32.55
CA LEU A 565 11.54 -10.87 -31.38
C LEU A 565 12.36 -11.49 -30.25
N SER A 566 13.56 -12.01 -30.53
CA SER A 566 14.48 -12.58 -29.53
C SER A 566 14.85 -11.69 -28.32
N PRO A 567 14.82 -10.34 -28.40
CA PRO A 567 15.09 -9.46 -27.25
C PRO A 567 13.89 -9.25 -26.31
N PHE A 568 12.68 -9.68 -26.71
CA PHE A 568 11.42 -9.52 -25.96
C PHE A 568 10.94 -10.86 -25.40
#